data_AF-A0A3L9HKG5-F1
#
_entry.id   AF-A0A3L9HKG5-F1
#
_cell.length_a   1.000
_cell.length_b   1.000
_cell.length_c   1.000
_cell.angle_alpha   90.00
_cell.angle_beta   90.00
_cell.angle_gamma   90.00
#
_symmetry.space_group_name_H-M   'P 1'
#
loop_
_entity.id
_entity.type
_entity.pdbx_description
1 polymer ?
#
loop_
_entity_poly.entity_id
_entity_poly.type
_entity_poly.pdbx_seq_one_letter_code
_entity_poly.pdbx_strand_id
1 'polypeptide(L)'
;PRSTCQLLPKAKAWLAKKMPQWRRILQGETGYNEPDVFAVCRLVSGFPYTDRQQKRLFIRNFFTLQDRLDLTHEYLHLAFDGYPTGLDENYIETLTRQLLMD
;
A
#
# COMPACT_ATOMS: atom_id res chain seq x y z
N PRO A 1 14.76 -16.51 -4.56
CA PRO A 1 15.48 -15.20 -4.62
C PRO A 1 14.67 -14.13 -3.89
N ARG A 2 15.23 -13.52 -2.83
CA ARG A 2 14.70 -12.26 -2.29
C ARG A 2 14.74 -11.24 -3.42
N SER A 3 13.60 -10.88 -3.99
CA SER A 3 13.53 -9.92 -5.09
C SER A 3 14.28 -8.65 -4.70
N THR A 4 15.34 -8.33 -5.44
CA THR A 4 16.11 -7.11 -5.23
C THR A 4 15.15 -5.94 -5.40
N CYS A 5 14.94 -5.16 -4.34
CA CYS A 5 14.03 -4.04 -4.39
C CYS A 5 14.61 -2.93 -5.28
N GLN A 6 14.15 -2.84 -6.52
CA GLN A 6 14.39 -1.67 -7.35
C GLN A 6 13.45 -0.56 -6.89
N LEU A 7 13.96 0.46 -6.20
CA LEU A 7 13.13 1.51 -5.60
C LEU A 7 12.32 2.30 -6.64
N LEU A 8 11.07 2.60 -6.29
CA LEU A 8 10.18 3.50 -7.01
C LEU A 8 9.96 4.78 -6.19
N PRO A 9 10.90 5.74 -6.21
CA PRO A 9 10.84 6.93 -5.35
C PRO A 9 9.63 7.82 -5.64
N LYS A 10 9.18 7.91 -6.89
CA LYS A 10 7.96 8.68 -7.25
C LYS A 10 6.70 8.10 -6.60
N ALA A 11 6.57 6.78 -6.60
CA ALA A 11 5.46 6.07 -5.96
C ALA A 11 5.48 6.27 -4.44
N LYS A 12 6.64 6.07 -3.80
CA LYS A 12 6.82 6.32 -2.37
C LYS A 12 6.50 7.76 -1.98
N ALA A 13 7.00 8.74 -2.73
CA ALA A 13 6.77 10.16 -2.46
C ALA A 13 5.29 10.54 -2.63
N TRP A 14 4.60 9.98 -3.62
CA TRP A 14 3.16 10.20 -3.77
C TRP A 14 2.38 9.60 -2.60
N LEU A 15 2.72 8.39 -2.18
CA LEU A 15 2.06 7.72 -1.05
C LEU A 15 2.26 8.52 0.24
N ALA A 16 3.49 8.96 0.52
CA ALA A 16 3.81 9.80 1.68
C ALA A 16 3.03 11.13 1.71
N LYS A 17 2.71 11.70 0.54
CA LYS A 17 1.86 12.90 0.45
C LYS A 17 0.38 12.60 0.73
N LYS A 18 -0.09 11.38 0.45
CA LYS A 18 -1.47 10.95 0.65
C LYS A 18 -1.75 10.46 2.06
N MET A 19 -0.76 9.84 2.71
CA MET A 19 -0.89 9.30 4.07
C MET A 19 -1.52 10.28 5.08
N PRO A 20 -1.14 11.58 5.19
CA PRO A 20 -1.78 12.49 6.14
C PRO A 20 -3.27 12.74 5.88
N GLN A 21 -3.68 12.75 4.61
CA GLN A 21 -5.09 12.89 4.24
C GLN A 21 -5.86 11.62 4.64
N TRP A 22 -5.33 10.45 4.28
CA TRP A 22 -5.96 9.16 4.57
C TRP A 22 -5.97 8.83 6.05
N ARG A 23 -4.95 9.25 6.81
CA ARG A 23 -4.85 9.06 8.26
C ARG A 23 -6.10 9.55 8.97
N ARG A 24 -6.72 10.64 8.51
CA ARG A 24 -7.97 11.15 9.11
C ARG A 24 -9.14 10.18 9.00
N ILE A 25 -9.18 9.40 7.92
CA ILE A 25 -10.20 8.38 7.66
C ILE A 25 -9.80 7.09 8.39
N LEU A 26 -8.55 6.66 8.20
CA LEU A 26 -8.03 5.38 8.68
C LEU A 26 -7.82 5.30 10.19
N GLN A 27 -7.62 6.43 10.89
CA GLN A 27 -7.49 6.45 12.35
C GLN A 27 -8.74 5.93 13.09
N GLY A 28 -9.92 5.96 12.45
CA GLY A 28 -11.13 5.38 13.00
C GLY A 28 -11.25 3.87 12.79
N GLU A 29 -10.46 3.30 11.87
CA GLU A 29 -10.53 1.89 11.52
C GLU A 29 -9.77 1.04 12.53
N THR A 30 -10.41 -0.01 13.02
CA THR A 30 -9.79 -0.89 14.01
C THR A 30 -8.65 -1.67 13.37
N GLY A 31 -7.48 -1.63 14.00
CA GLY A 31 -6.27 -2.31 13.51
C GLY A 31 -5.42 -1.47 12.57
N TYR A 32 -5.81 -0.21 12.26
CA TYR A 32 -4.95 0.68 11.51
C TYR A 32 -3.72 1.07 12.33
N ASN A 33 -2.54 0.78 11.78
CA ASN A 33 -1.26 1.20 12.29
C ASN A 33 -0.42 1.78 11.15
N GLU A 34 -0.19 3.10 11.18
CA GLU A 34 0.54 3.75 10.11
C GLU A 34 2.02 3.28 10.09
N PRO A 35 2.53 2.75 8.96
CA PRO A 35 3.91 2.28 8.90
C PRO A 35 4.88 3.46 8.81
N ASP A 36 5.73 3.61 9.84
CA ASP A 36 6.75 4.67 9.92
C ASP A 36 7.85 4.53 8.86
N VAL A 37 8.28 3.28 8.57
CA VAL A 37 9.34 2.98 7.59
C VAL A 37 8.90 1.88 6.65
N PHE A 38 8.88 2.18 5.35
CA PHE A 38 8.63 1.22 4.29
C PHE A 38 9.34 1.62 2.98
N ALA A 39 9.41 0.70 2.03
CA ALA A 39 9.89 0.96 0.67
C ALA A 39 8.86 0.56 -0.38
N VAL A 40 8.85 1.26 -1.51
CA VAL A 40 8.08 0.87 -2.69
C VAL A 40 9.06 0.40 -3.75
N CYS A 41 8.87 -0.83 -4.21
CA CYS A 41 9.77 -1.56 -5.09
C CYS A 41 9.06 -1.89 -6.41
N ARG A 42 9.83 -1.89 -7.50
CA ARG A 42 9.34 -2.33 -8.80
C ARG A 42 9.20 -3.85 -8.83
N LEU A 43 8.05 -4.30 -9.29
CA LEU A 43 7.76 -5.68 -9.59
C LEU A 43 7.96 -5.93 -11.09
N VAL A 44 8.79 -6.92 -11.43
CA VAL A 44 9.07 -7.28 -12.83
C VAL A 44 7.93 -8.13 -13.42
N SER A 45 7.34 -9.04 -12.64
CA SER A 45 6.26 -9.93 -13.08
C SER A 45 5.37 -10.36 -11.91
N GLY A 46 4.16 -10.82 -12.22
CA GLY A 46 3.15 -11.22 -11.24
C GLY A 46 2.22 -10.08 -10.81
N PHE A 47 1.46 -10.35 -9.76
CA PHE A 47 0.54 -9.37 -9.15
C PHE A 47 1.26 -8.54 -8.09
N PRO A 48 0.88 -7.27 -7.90
CA PRO A 48 1.31 -6.48 -6.74
C PRO A 48 1.16 -7.26 -5.45
N TYR A 49 2.09 -7.06 -4.51
CA TYR A 49 2.04 -7.71 -3.21
C TYR A 49 2.84 -6.93 -2.16
N THR A 50 2.52 -7.23 -0.90
CA THR A 50 3.14 -6.62 0.27
C THR A 50 4.01 -7.63 1.00
N ASP A 51 5.31 -7.35 1.08
CA ASP A 51 6.22 -8.05 1.98
C ASP A 51 6.20 -7.35 3.34
N ARG A 52 5.39 -7.90 4.25
CA ARG A 52 5.19 -7.37 5.61
C ARG A 52 6.44 -7.50 6.47
N GLN A 53 7.21 -8.59 6.29
CA GLN A 53 8.43 -8.82 7.07
C GLN A 53 9.50 -7.75 6.80
N GLN A 54 9.67 -7.37 5.53
CA GLN A 54 10.65 -6.34 5.14
C GLN A 54 10.03 -4.94 5.01
N LYS A 55 8.72 -4.80 5.23
CA LYS A 55 7.94 -3.57 5.02
C LYS A 55 8.13 -2.99 3.62
N ARG A 56 7.91 -3.83 2.60
CA ARG A 56 8.08 -3.46 1.19
C ARG A 56 6.81 -3.70 0.39
N LEU A 57 6.42 -2.69 -0.38
CA LEU A 57 5.31 -2.76 -1.31
C LEU A 57 5.87 -3.00 -2.71
N PHE A 58 5.39 -4.01 -3.42
CA PHE A 58 5.81 -4.31 -4.78
C PHE A 58 4.69 -3.99 -5.77
N ILE A 59 4.95 -3.06 -6.69
CA ILE A 59 4.01 -2.67 -7.75
C ILE A 59 4.71 -2.69 -9.12
N ARG A 60 3.95 -2.90 -10.20
CA ARG A 60 4.53 -3.01 -11.55
C ARG A 60 5.06 -1.67 -12.06
N ASN A 61 4.22 -0.65 -12.05
CA ASN A 61 4.52 0.69 -12.55
C ASN A 61 3.81 1.75 -11.69
N PHE A 62 3.92 3.03 -12.07
CA PHE A 62 3.29 4.13 -11.35
C PHE A 62 2.92 5.28 -12.31
N PHE A 63 2.10 5.00 -13.31
CA PHE A 63 1.74 5.97 -14.36
C PHE A 63 0.23 6.22 -14.45
N THR A 64 -0.58 5.23 -14.09
CA THR A 64 -2.04 5.24 -14.29
C THR A 64 -2.78 5.34 -12.96
N LEU A 65 -4.10 5.55 -13.03
CA LEU A 65 -4.97 5.42 -11.86
C LEU A 65 -4.95 4.00 -11.29
N GLN A 66 -4.92 2.99 -12.16
CA GLN A 66 -4.82 1.59 -11.72
C GLN A 66 -3.55 1.34 -10.91
N ASP A 67 -2.40 1.87 -11.34
CA ASP A 67 -1.16 1.72 -10.56
C ASP A 67 -1.24 2.38 -9.17
N ARG A 68 -2.02 3.47 -9.04
CA ARG A 68 -2.26 4.13 -7.76
C ARG A 68 -3.20 3.29 -6.88
N LEU A 69 -4.22 2.69 -7.46
CA LEU A 69 -5.10 1.74 -6.77
C LEU A 69 -4.28 0.55 -6.25
N ASP A 70 -3.49 -0.07 -7.12
CA ASP A 70 -2.59 -1.18 -6.75
C ASP A 70 -1.65 -0.78 -5.60
N LEU A 71 -1.02 0.40 -5.67
CA LEU A 71 -0.13 0.87 -4.59
C LEU A 71 -0.87 1.14 -3.28
N THR A 72 -2.06 1.75 -3.34
CA THR A 72 -2.88 2.01 -2.15
C THR A 72 -3.31 0.69 -1.51
N HIS A 73 -3.73 -0.29 -2.32
CA HIS A 73 -4.11 -1.63 -1.88
C HIS A 73 -2.99 -2.28 -1.07
N GLU A 74 -1.78 -2.32 -1.64
CA GLU A 74 -0.60 -2.86 -0.95
C GLU A 74 -0.24 -2.07 0.31
N TYR A 75 -0.36 -0.75 0.28
CA TYR A 75 -0.14 0.06 1.47
C TYR A 75 -1.10 -0.32 2.61
N LEU A 76 -2.39 -0.54 2.30
CA LEU A 76 -3.38 -0.91 3.32
C LEU A 76 -3.08 -2.30 3.91
N HIS A 77 -2.63 -3.27 3.12
CA HIS A 77 -2.15 -4.54 3.68
C HIS A 77 -1.02 -4.38 4.68
N LEU A 78 -0.12 -3.42 4.45
CA LEU A 78 0.95 -3.11 5.40
C LEU A 78 0.43 -2.32 6.61
N ALA A 79 -0.49 -1.38 6.40
CA ALA A 79 -1.03 -0.54 7.46
C ALA A 79 -1.96 -1.30 8.42
N PHE A 80 -2.56 -2.39 7.98
CA PHE A 80 -3.33 -3.32 8.81
C PHE A 80 -2.55 -4.59 9.16
N ASP A 81 -1.21 -4.55 9.05
CA ASP A 81 -0.37 -5.68 9.45
C ASP A 81 -0.57 -6.03 10.94
N GLY A 82 -0.71 -7.33 11.22
CA GLY A 82 -1.06 -7.83 12.55
C GLY A 82 -2.55 -7.79 12.89
N TYR A 83 -3.43 -7.37 11.97
CA TYR A 83 -4.88 -7.42 12.15
C TYR A 83 -5.59 -8.27 11.07
N PRO A 84 -6.69 -9.00 11.38
CA PRO A 84 -7.38 -9.84 10.41
C PRO A 84 -7.90 -9.10 9.17
N THR A 85 -8.31 -7.84 9.33
CA THR A 85 -8.79 -7.00 8.22
C THR A 85 -7.71 -6.74 7.17
N GLY A 86 -6.42 -6.77 7.57
CA GLY A 86 -5.29 -6.70 6.65
C GLY A 86 -5.16 -7.92 5.74
N LEU A 87 -5.90 -9.00 5.96
CA LEU A 87 -5.95 -10.19 5.10
C LEU A 87 -7.27 -10.31 4.33
N ASP A 88 -8.21 -9.37 4.54
CA ASP A 88 -9.50 -9.36 3.87
C ASP A 88 -9.42 -8.50 2.60
N GLU A 89 -9.27 -9.16 1.45
CA GLU A 89 -9.14 -8.47 0.16
C GLU A 89 -10.36 -7.58 -0.18
N ASN A 90 -11.57 -7.96 0.25
CA ASN A 90 -12.78 -7.18 -0.05
C ASN A 90 -12.81 -5.87 0.74
N TYR A 91 -12.46 -5.94 2.02
CA TYR A 91 -12.33 -4.77 2.89
C TYR A 91 -11.22 -3.84 2.37
N ILE A 92 -10.05 -4.39 2.05
CA ILE A 92 -8.90 -3.62 1.55
C ILE A 92 -9.21 -2.97 0.19
N GLU A 93 -9.87 -3.67 -0.73
CA GLU A 93 -10.25 -3.10 -2.03
C GLU A 93 -11.28 -1.97 -1.87
N THR A 94 -12.29 -2.17 -1.00
CA THR A 94 -13.33 -1.17 -0.74
C THR A 94 -12.71 0.11 -0.18
N LEU A 95 -11.85 -0.03 0.82
CA LEU A 95 -11.17 1.10 1.45
C LEU A 95 -10.21 1.79 0.48
N THR A 96 -9.51 1.02 -0.36
CA THR A 96 -8.66 1.57 -1.43
C THR A 96 -9.43 2.49 -2.38
N ARG A 97 -10.63 2.05 -2.82
CA ARG A 97 -11.49 2.85 -3.70
C ARG A 97 -11.99 4.11 -2.99
N GLN A 98 -12.44 3.98 -1.74
CA GLN A 98 -12.87 5.11 -0.93
C GLN A 98 -11.77 6.18 -0.81
N LEU A 99 -10.53 5.78 -0.51
CA LEU A 99 -9.42 6.71 -0.31
C LEU A 99 -8.96 7.45 -1.58
N LEU A 100 -9.29 6.94 -2.76
CA LEU A 100 -8.85 7.50 -4.05
C LEU A 100 -9.95 8.15 -4.88
N MET A 101 -11.22 7.84 -4.58
CA MET A 101 -12.38 8.37 -5.29
C MET A 101 -13.14 9.45 -4.50
N ASP A 102 -12.82 9.64 -3.21
CA ASP A 102 -13.35 10.70 -2.35
C ASP A 102 -12.43 11.95 -2.30
#